data_AF-A0A961WDZ1-F1
#
_entry.id   AF-A0A961WDZ1-F1
#
_cell.length_a   1.000
_cell.length_b   1.000
_cell.length_c   1.000
_cell.angle_alpha   90.00
_cell.angle_beta   90.00
_cell.angle_gamma   90.00
#
_symmetry.space_group_name_H-M   'P 1'
#
loop_
_entity.id
_entity.type
_entity.pdbx_description
1 polymer ?
#
loop_
_entity_poly.entity_id
_entity_poly.type
_entity_poly.pdbx_seq_one_letter_code
_entity_poly.pdbx_strand_id
1 'polypeptide(L)'
;MTTFELFQRFSVALAIGLLIGLERGWHEREGTAGSSAGLRTHALSALLGATWGAIANETGPSGAIALGLAFTAFALVAAAYRLREIRHQGSFGMTTVVAAYSAFALGAYAVVGNYQIAAAAGITAMALLSLKRVLQEWLRKLTWIE
;
A
#
# COMPACT_ATOMS: atom_id res chain seq x y z
N MET A 1 -17.73 13.67 11.77
CA MET A 1 -18.04 13.07 10.45
C MET A 1 -19.31 12.27 10.57
N THR A 2 -20.15 12.28 9.54
CA THR A 2 -21.32 11.40 9.50
C THR A 2 -20.90 9.96 9.19
N THR A 3 -21.75 8.98 9.52
CA THR A 3 -21.49 7.56 9.19
C THR A 3 -21.28 7.36 7.69
N PHE A 4 -22.04 8.07 6.86
CA PHE A 4 -21.93 8.00 5.41
C PHE A 4 -20.58 8.53 4.90
N GLU A 5 -20.11 9.67 5.41
CA GLU A 5 -18.78 10.20 5.08
C GLU A 5 -17.65 9.25 5.48
N LEU A 6 -17.76 8.62 6.65
CA LEU A 6 -16.77 7.66 7.13
C LEU A 6 -16.74 6.43 6.21
N PHE A 7 -17.90 5.91 5.83
CA PHE A 7 -18.01 4.80 4.89
C PHE A 7 -17.38 5.12 3.53
N GLN A 8 -17.61 6.33 2.99
CA GLN A 8 -16.97 6.78 1.75
C GLN A 8 -15.45 6.80 1.85
N ARG A 9 -14.90 7.36 2.94
CA ARG A 9 -13.44 7.46 3.15
C ARG A 9 -12.78 6.09 3.35
N PHE A 10 -13.44 5.18 4.05
CA PHE A 10 -12.99 3.78 4.17
C PHE A 10 -13.05 3.06 2.83
N SER A 11 -14.07 3.32 2.02
CA SER A 11 -14.17 2.77 0.66
C SER A 11 -13.02 3.26 -0.23
N VAL A 12 -12.65 4.54 -0.12
CA VAL A 12 -11.48 5.12 -0.81
C VAL A 12 -10.18 4.47 -0.32
N ALA A 13 -9.99 4.35 0.99
CA ALA A 13 -8.82 3.66 1.55
C ALA A 13 -8.71 2.21 1.05
N LEU A 14 -9.81 1.48 1.05
CA LEU A 14 -9.89 0.12 0.51
C LEU A 14 -9.54 0.09 -0.98
N ALA A 15 -10.10 0.99 -1.78
CA ALA A 15 -9.80 1.09 -3.21
C ALA A 15 -8.32 1.36 -3.46
N ILE A 16 -7.69 2.26 -2.71
CA ILE A 16 -6.25 2.54 -2.79
C ILE A 16 -5.44 1.27 -2.49
N GLY A 17 -5.74 0.57 -1.39
CA GLY A 17 -5.05 -0.65 -1.02
C GLY A 17 -5.22 -1.77 -2.06
N LEU A 18 -6.42 -1.91 -2.62
CA LEU A 18 -6.70 -2.87 -3.69
C LEU A 18 -5.97 -2.53 -5.00
N LEU A 19 -5.91 -1.25 -5.39
CA LEU A 19 -5.18 -0.82 -6.59
C LEU A 19 -3.68 -1.12 -6.49
N ILE A 20 -3.06 -0.79 -5.36
CA ILE A 20 -1.64 -1.09 -5.10
C ILE A 20 -1.43 -2.62 -5.05
N GLY A 21 -2.33 -3.32 -4.35
CA GLY A 21 -2.24 -4.76 -4.18
C GLY A 21 -2.49 -5.58 -5.44
N LEU A 22 -3.33 -5.09 -6.36
CA LEU A 22 -3.60 -5.72 -7.66
C LEU A 22 -2.36 -5.70 -8.55
N GLU A 23 -1.69 -4.55 -8.63
CA GLU A 23 -0.46 -4.42 -9.40
C GLU A 23 0.64 -5.36 -8.89
N ARG A 24 0.73 -5.53 -7.56
CA ARG A 24 1.70 -6.45 -6.95
C ARG A 24 1.31 -7.92 -7.08
N GLY A 25 0.04 -8.25 -6.84
CA GLY A 25 -0.46 -9.63 -6.84
C GLY A 25 -0.61 -10.24 -8.23
N TRP A 26 -0.74 -9.44 -9.29
CA TRP A 26 -0.72 -9.94 -10.67
C TRP A 26 0.68 -10.43 -11.07
N HIS A 27 1.74 -9.78 -10.59
CA HIS A 27 3.14 -10.05 -10.97
C HIS A 27 3.77 -11.24 -10.24
N GLU A 28 3.44 -11.45 -8.96
CA GLU A 28 3.93 -12.63 -8.22
C GLU A 28 3.45 -13.97 -8.82
N ARG A 29 2.43 -13.95 -9.71
CA ARG A 29 1.94 -15.14 -10.43
C ARG A 29 2.86 -15.63 -11.55
N GLU A 30 3.75 -14.81 -12.09
CA GLU A 30 4.63 -15.21 -13.21
C GLU A 30 5.89 -15.98 -12.78
N GLY A 31 6.22 -16.00 -11.48
CA GLY A 31 7.45 -16.61 -10.95
C GLY A 31 7.30 -18.05 -10.46
N THR A 32 6.42 -18.28 -9.49
CA THR A 32 6.12 -19.59 -8.90
C THR A 32 4.83 -19.50 -8.08
N ALA A 33 3.89 -20.41 -8.30
CA ALA A 33 2.71 -20.69 -7.47
C ALA A 33 1.99 -19.50 -6.79
N GLY A 34 1.17 -18.78 -7.54
CA GLY A 34 -0.24 -18.55 -7.16
C GLY A 34 -0.59 -17.76 -5.90
N SER A 35 0.32 -17.00 -5.29
CA SER A 35 -0.05 -16.25 -4.08
C SER A 35 -0.65 -14.88 -4.41
N SER A 36 -1.95 -14.72 -4.12
CA SER A 36 -2.64 -13.43 -3.98
C SER A 36 -2.10 -12.58 -2.81
N ALA A 37 -0.83 -12.75 -2.42
CA ALA A 37 -0.25 -12.20 -1.21
C ALA A 37 -0.32 -10.67 -1.19
N GLY A 38 -0.06 -10.02 -2.32
CA GLY A 38 -0.11 -8.56 -2.43
C GLY A 38 -1.50 -7.94 -2.28
N LEU A 39 -2.55 -8.53 -2.85
CA LEU A 39 -3.87 -7.90 -2.91
C LEU A 39 -4.49 -7.70 -1.52
N ARG A 40 -4.55 -8.78 -0.74
CA ARG A 40 -5.15 -8.77 0.60
C ARG A 40 -4.33 -7.94 1.57
N THR A 41 -3.00 -8.04 1.52
CA THR A 41 -2.12 -7.33 2.47
C THR A 41 -2.16 -5.82 2.28
N HIS A 42 -2.15 -5.31 1.05
CA HIS A 42 -2.23 -3.86 0.81
C HIS A 42 -3.63 -3.30 1.10
N ALA A 43 -4.70 -4.05 0.77
CA ALA A 43 -6.06 -3.70 1.17
C ALA A 43 -6.21 -3.58 2.69
N LEU A 44 -5.72 -4.59 3.43
CA LEU A 44 -5.73 -4.59 4.89
C LEU A 44 -4.83 -3.50 5.48
N SER A 45 -3.68 -3.21 4.86
CA SER A 45 -2.78 -2.15 5.31
C SER A 45 -3.42 -0.76 5.18
N ALA A 46 -4.11 -0.50 4.07
CA ALA A 46 -4.83 0.76 3.87
C ALA A 46 -6.04 0.89 4.81
N LEU A 47 -6.80 -0.19 5.00
CA LEU A 47 -7.88 -0.22 6.01
C LEU A 47 -7.34 0.01 7.42
N LEU A 48 -6.21 -0.61 7.78
CA LEU A 48 -5.57 -0.40 9.08
C LEU A 48 -5.19 1.08 9.29
N GLY A 49 -4.62 1.71 8.27
CA GLY A 49 -4.34 3.14 8.28
C GLY A 49 -5.60 3.98 8.45
N ALA A 50 -6.67 3.67 7.70
CA ALA A 50 -7.96 4.36 7.82
C ALA A 50 -8.57 4.22 9.22
N THR A 51 -8.52 3.03 9.82
CA THR A 51 -8.95 2.76 11.19
C THR A 51 -8.18 3.60 12.19
N TRP A 52 -6.85 3.62 12.11
CA TRP A 52 -6.05 4.47 13.00
C TRP A 52 -6.26 5.97 12.76
N GLY A 53 -6.55 6.37 11.52
CA GLY A 53 -6.97 7.73 11.19
C GLY A 53 -8.31 8.11 11.83
N ALA A 54 -9.27 7.18 11.85
CA ALA A 54 -10.56 7.39 12.52
C ALA A 54 -10.39 7.53 14.03
N ILE A 55 -9.61 6.61 14.65
CA ILE A 55 -9.26 6.67 16.08
C ILE A 55 -8.56 7.99 16.40
N ALA A 56 -7.64 8.45 15.54
CA ALA A 56 -6.93 9.72 15.73
C ALA A 56 -7.88 10.92 15.78
N ASN A 57 -8.92 10.94 14.93
CA ASN A 57 -9.93 12.00 14.94
C ASN A 57 -10.78 12.01 16.23
N GLU A 58 -11.01 10.85 16.85
CA GLU A 58 -11.80 10.73 18.08
C GLU A 58 -10.99 11.06 19.35
N THR A 59 -9.67 10.88 19.32
CA THR A 59 -8.81 11.02 20.51
C THR A 59 -8.30 12.46 20.73
N GLY A 60 -8.66 13.40 19.86
CA GLY A 60 -8.26 14.81 19.99
C GLY A 60 -6.74 15.02 19.80
N PRO A 61 -6.07 15.90 20.57
CA PRO A 61 -4.67 16.28 20.33
C PRO A 61 -3.66 15.13 20.36
N SER A 62 -3.94 14.06 21.12
CA SER A 62 -3.08 12.88 21.22
C SER A 62 -3.27 11.88 20.07
N GLY A 63 -4.30 12.06 19.24
CA GLY A 63 -4.60 11.18 18.12
C GLY A 63 -3.47 11.10 17.08
N ALA A 64 -2.78 12.21 16.83
CA ALA A 64 -1.64 12.25 15.93
C ALA A 64 -0.47 11.38 16.43
N ILE A 65 -0.24 11.35 17.75
CA ILE A 65 0.81 10.53 18.37
C ILE A 65 0.43 9.05 18.23
N ALA A 66 -0.82 8.69 18.53
CA ALA A 66 -1.31 7.32 18.39
C ALA A 66 -1.18 6.82 16.94
N LEU A 67 -1.55 7.64 15.95
CA LEU A 67 -1.40 7.32 14.53
C LEU A 67 0.08 7.16 14.13
N GLY A 68 0.96 8.03 14.61
CA GLY A 68 2.40 7.93 14.36
C GLY A 68 3.02 6.65 14.95
N LEU A 69 2.61 6.28 16.17
CA LEU A 69 3.01 5.03 16.82
C LEU A 69 2.49 3.81 16.05
N ALA A 70 1.24 3.83 15.61
CA ALA A 70 0.65 2.76 14.81
C ALA A 70 1.38 2.60 13.46
N PHE A 71 1.70 3.70 12.79
CA PHE A 71 2.50 3.69 11.56
C PHE A 71 3.89 3.09 11.80
N THR A 72 4.55 3.48 12.89
CA THR A 72 5.87 2.97 13.26
C THR A 72 5.83 1.48 13.63
N ALA A 73 4.81 1.04 14.36
CA ALA A 73 4.63 -0.37 14.68
C ALA A 73 4.39 -1.22 13.42
N PHE A 74 3.52 -0.75 12.53
CA PHE A 74 3.31 -1.35 11.21
C PHE A 74 4.63 -1.40 10.42
N ALA A 75 5.42 -0.34 10.49
CA ALA A 75 6.74 -0.25 9.85
C ALA A 75 7.69 -1.36 10.25
N LEU A 76 7.85 -1.51 11.57
CA LEU A 76 8.76 -2.47 12.16
C LEU A 76 8.33 -3.90 11.83
N VAL A 77 7.02 -4.19 11.91
CA VAL A 77 6.49 -5.51 11.55
C VAL A 77 6.72 -5.80 10.07
N ALA A 78 6.39 -4.86 9.18
CA ALA A 78 6.61 -5.01 7.74
C ALA A 78 8.10 -5.22 7.42
N ALA A 79 8.99 -4.42 8.01
CA ALA A 79 10.44 -4.57 7.83
C ALA A 79 10.96 -5.93 8.34
N ALA A 80 10.50 -6.38 9.50
CA ALA A 80 10.91 -7.65 10.09
C ALA A 80 10.49 -8.85 9.21
N TYR A 81 9.26 -8.85 8.70
CA TYR A 81 8.79 -9.88 7.76
C TYR A 81 9.62 -9.89 6.48
N ARG A 82 9.93 -8.71 5.91
CA ARG A 82 10.70 -8.63 4.66
C ARG A 82 12.17 -9.03 4.85
N LEU A 83 12.76 -8.74 6.00
CA LEU A 83 14.11 -9.23 6.33
C LEU A 83 14.14 -10.76 6.42
N ARG A 84 13.10 -11.39 6.95
CA ARG A 84 12.97 -12.86 6.96
C ARG A 84 12.83 -13.43 5.55
N GLU A 85 12.04 -12.79 4.70
CA GLU A 85 11.80 -13.24 3.33
C GLU A 85 13.05 -13.13 2.44
N ILE A 86 13.80 -12.02 2.53
CA ILE A 86 15.07 -11.84 1.82
C ILE A 86 16.05 -12.98 2.16
N ARG A 87 16.14 -13.38 3.43
CA ARG A 87 17.01 -14.47 3.88
C ARG A 87 16.63 -15.84 3.32
N HIS A 88 15.36 -16.04 2.97
CA HIS A 88 14.86 -17.33 2.47
C HIS A 88 14.80 -17.40 0.93
N GLN A 89 14.54 -16.28 0.25
CA GLN A 89 14.21 -16.28 -1.19
C GLN A 89 15.11 -15.36 -2.04
N GLY A 90 16.04 -14.59 -1.45
CA GLY A 90 16.95 -13.72 -2.20
C GLY A 90 16.28 -12.57 -2.97
N SER A 91 15.00 -12.30 -2.69
CA SER A 91 14.19 -11.26 -3.36
C SER A 91 14.47 -9.87 -2.77
N PHE A 92 15.13 -9.01 -3.53
CA PHE A 92 15.44 -7.63 -3.13
C PHE A 92 14.51 -6.62 -3.83
N GLY A 93 13.49 -6.15 -3.11
CA GLY A 93 12.54 -5.16 -3.63
C GLY A 93 12.12 -4.12 -2.58
N MET A 94 12.85 -3.01 -2.49
CA MET A 94 12.51 -1.89 -1.61
C MET A 94 11.14 -1.26 -1.96
N THR A 95 10.74 -1.35 -3.22
CA THR A 95 9.44 -0.84 -3.70
C THR A 95 8.23 -1.54 -3.08
N THR A 96 8.35 -2.81 -2.67
CA THR A 96 7.22 -3.50 -2.01
C THR A 96 7.04 -3.01 -0.58
N VAL A 97 8.14 -2.74 0.10
CA VAL A 97 8.14 -2.15 1.44
C VAL A 97 7.49 -0.77 1.37
N VAL A 98 7.95 0.08 0.45
CA VAL A 98 7.38 1.41 0.21
C VAL A 98 5.89 1.33 -0.16
N ALA A 99 5.48 0.37 -1.00
CA ALA A 99 4.08 0.20 -1.38
C ALA A 99 3.17 -0.10 -0.18
N ALA A 100 3.61 -0.96 0.76
CA ALA A 100 2.89 -1.25 1.98
C ALA A 100 2.76 -0.02 2.88
N TYR A 101 3.84 0.76 3.02
CA TYR A 101 3.81 2.05 3.74
C TYR A 101 2.87 3.05 3.12
N SER A 102 2.92 3.20 1.79
CA SER A 102 2.03 4.10 1.06
C SER A 102 0.57 3.70 1.23
N ALA A 103 0.25 2.40 1.21
CA ALA A 103 -1.11 1.92 1.43
C ALA A 103 -1.63 2.37 2.81
N PHE A 104 -0.88 2.12 3.88
CA PHE A 104 -1.26 2.57 5.23
C PHE A 104 -1.40 4.09 5.29
N ALA A 105 -0.38 4.82 4.85
CA ALA A 105 -0.34 6.28 4.97
C ALA A 105 -1.49 6.95 4.20
N LEU A 106 -1.77 6.49 2.99
CA LEU A 106 -2.88 7.01 2.17
C LEU A 106 -4.24 6.60 2.73
N GLY A 107 -4.36 5.40 3.32
CA GLY A 107 -5.57 4.99 4.03
C GLY A 107 -5.87 5.89 5.24
N ALA A 108 -4.85 6.19 6.04
CA ALA A 108 -4.97 7.14 7.15
C ALA A 108 -5.30 8.56 6.65
N TYR A 109 -4.63 9.01 5.60
CA TYR A 109 -4.87 10.33 5.01
C TYR A 109 -6.26 10.46 4.39
N ALA A 110 -6.85 9.38 3.88
CA ALA A 110 -8.24 9.39 3.41
C ALA A 110 -9.23 9.72 4.53
N VAL A 111 -8.90 9.40 5.79
CA VAL A 111 -9.77 9.67 6.95
C VAL A 111 -9.44 10.99 7.65
N VAL A 112 -8.15 11.27 7.87
CA VAL A 112 -7.73 12.49 8.60
C VAL A 112 -7.68 13.72 7.67
N GLY A 113 -7.38 13.52 6.39
CA GLY A 113 -7.18 14.59 5.40
C GLY A 113 -8.27 14.66 4.34
N ASN A 114 -7.88 15.02 3.12
CA ASN A 114 -8.77 15.07 1.95
C ASN A 114 -8.74 13.73 1.20
N TYR A 115 -9.88 13.03 1.18
CA TYR A 115 -10.01 11.73 0.53
C TYR A 115 -9.86 11.78 -1.00
N GLN A 116 -10.18 12.90 -1.65
CA GLN A 116 -9.98 13.07 -3.09
C GLN A 116 -8.49 13.12 -3.42
N ILE A 117 -7.70 13.82 -2.59
CA ILE A 117 -6.24 13.86 -2.72
C ILE A 117 -5.66 12.48 -2.40
N ALA A 118 -6.17 11.79 -1.38
CA ALA A 118 -5.77 10.41 -1.07
C ALA A 118 -6.01 9.46 -2.26
N ALA A 119 -7.17 9.56 -2.91
CA ALA A 119 -7.51 8.79 -4.10
C ALA A 119 -6.55 9.10 -5.27
N ALA A 120 -6.34 10.38 -5.57
CA ALA A 120 -5.44 10.81 -6.64
C ALA A 120 -3.99 10.36 -6.39
N ALA A 121 -3.52 10.45 -5.14
CA ALA A 121 -2.20 9.97 -4.74
C ALA A 121 -2.10 8.44 -4.84
N GLY A 122 -3.16 7.70 -4.48
CA GLY A 122 -3.22 6.24 -4.63
C GLY A 122 -3.16 5.79 -6.10
N ILE A 123 -3.89 6.48 -6.99
CA ILE A 123 -3.81 6.24 -8.44
C ILE A 123 -2.42 6.56 -8.96
N THR A 124 -1.85 7.70 -8.57
CA THR A 124 -0.49 8.10 -8.95
C THR A 124 0.55 7.08 -8.47
N ALA A 125 0.42 6.58 -7.24
CA ALA A 125 1.28 5.54 -6.71
C ALA A 125 1.17 4.27 -7.57
N MET A 126 -0.05 3.79 -7.83
CA MET A 126 -0.28 2.64 -8.70
C MET A 126 0.33 2.82 -10.10
N ALA A 127 0.17 4.00 -10.71
CA ALA A 127 0.77 4.34 -12.00
C ALA A 127 2.31 4.29 -11.94
N LEU A 128 2.93 4.88 -10.92
CA LEU A 128 4.39 4.87 -10.74
C LEU A 128 4.93 3.44 -10.51
N LEU A 129 4.19 2.64 -9.73
CA LEU A 129 4.50 1.23 -9.53
C LEU A 129 4.47 0.45 -10.85
N SER A 130 3.49 0.74 -11.71
CA SER A 130 3.34 0.11 -13.03
C SER A 130 4.38 0.59 -14.05
N LEU A 131 4.94 1.79 -13.89
CA LEU A 131 5.84 2.38 -14.89
C LEU A 131 7.17 1.63 -15.00
N LYS A 132 7.75 1.18 -13.88
CA LYS A 132 8.97 0.36 -13.88
C LYS A 132 8.81 -0.89 -14.76
N ARG A 133 7.61 -1.47 -14.77
CA ARG A 133 7.28 -2.66 -15.56
C ARG A 133 7.30 -2.34 -17.06
N VAL A 134 6.61 -1.28 -17.46
CA VAL A 134 6.58 -0.85 -18.87
C VAL A 134 8.02 -0.70 -19.36
N LEU A 135 8.86 -0.01 -18.61
CA LEU A 135 10.26 0.17 -18.99
C LEU A 135 11.02 -1.17 -19.16
N GLN A 136 10.87 -2.12 -18.24
CA GLN A 136 11.56 -3.42 -18.30
C GLN A 136 11.05 -4.32 -19.45
N GLU A 137 9.76 -4.30 -19.76
CA GLU A 137 9.20 -5.04 -20.91
C GLU A 137 9.66 -4.44 -22.24
N TRP A 138 9.65 -3.11 -22.35
CA TRP A 138 10.13 -2.41 -23.54
C TRP A 138 11.63 -2.66 -23.76
N LEU A 139 12.45 -2.63 -22.71
CA LEU A 139 13.85 -3.02 -22.78
C LEU A 139 14.03 -4.46 -23.27
N ARG A 140 13.32 -5.44 -22.71
CA ARG A 140 13.40 -6.84 -23.17
C ARG A 140 13.04 -7.02 -24.65
N LYS A 141 12.05 -6.28 -25.15
CA LYS A 141 11.68 -6.31 -26.57
C LYS A 141 12.76 -5.70 -27.48
N LEU A 142 13.50 -4.70 -27.00
CA LEU A 142 14.58 -4.06 -27.75
C LEU A 142 15.88 -4.88 -27.73
N THR A 143 16.15 -5.63 -26.67
CA THR A 143 17.32 -6.51 -26.57
C THR A 143 17.17 -7.80 -27.40
N TRP A 144 15.97 -8.09 -27.92
CA TRP A 144 15.70 -9.21 -28.82
C TRP A 144 16.01 -8.84 -30.29
N ILE A 145 17.19 -8.28 -30.51
CA ILE A 145 17.79 -8.12 -31.84
C ILE A 145 19.21 -8.65 -31.71
N GLU A 146 19.32 -9.96 -31.46
CA GLU A 146 20.53 -10.77 -31.62
C GLU A 146 20.12 -12.23 -31.84
#